data_AF-Q7ZXL8-F1
#
_entry.id   AF-Q7ZXL8-F1
#
_cell.length_a   1.000
_cell.length_b   1.000
_cell.length_c   1.000
_cell.angle_alpha   90.00
_cell.angle_beta   90.00
_cell.angle_gamma   90.00
#
_symmetry.space_group_name_H-M   'P 1'
#
loop_
_entity.id
_entity.type
_entity.pdbx_description
1 polymer ?
#
loop_
_entity_poly.entity_id
_entity_poly.type
_entity_poly.pdbx_seq_one_letter_code
_entity_poly.pdbx_strand_id
1 'polypeptide(L)'
;MKFVSVLRLGAALMCLVLVTRAQNPGCKCKTHYLGKCDNSGASSDCQCALSIGPASQAVDCTKLIPKCWLMKRESLGTKAGRRVKPVQALIDNDGLYDPECETNGVFKARQCNNTDTCWCVNTAGVRRTDKGDKNWKCPELVRTNWVIVEMKRNNSDSVNDDVLIQALKTTILNRYGLPEKYVSVELEGSSFIYIDLKQNGTQKLPGEVDIIDVGYYMEKDIKGDPLFHPDEKFEILVNGKNFGVKEPVIYYVDEKPHEITMKHLTPGVIAVIVVVVLAVVALIAVLIFTRRKKGKYQKAEMKELNEMQKEVST
;
A
#
# COMPACT_ATOMS: atom_id res chain seq x y z
N MET A 1 10.28 92.74 32.44
CA MET A 1 11.69 93.13 32.69
C MET A 1 12.49 91.89 33.07
N LYS A 2 13.56 91.57 32.32
CA LYS A 2 14.79 90.85 32.73
C LYS A 2 14.64 89.35 33.12
N PHE A 3 15.48 88.38 32.74
CA PHE A 3 16.72 88.33 31.95
C PHE A 3 16.90 86.90 31.39
N VAL A 4 17.66 86.84 30.30
CA VAL A 4 18.12 85.70 29.48
C VAL A 4 19.04 84.73 30.25
N SER A 5 19.05 83.43 29.89
CA SER A 5 20.22 82.69 29.37
C SER A 5 20.57 81.29 29.95
N VAL A 6 20.90 80.39 29.01
CA VAL A 6 21.83 79.23 29.04
C VAL A 6 21.32 77.81 29.35
N LEU A 7 21.02 77.08 28.25
CA LEU A 7 21.74 75.89 27.75
C LEU A 7 22.01 74.69 28.70
N ARG A 8 21.43 73.52 28.37
CA ARG A 8 22.11 72.22 28.12
C ARG A 8 21.04 71.11 27.94
N LEU A 9 20.85 70.67 26.70
CA LEU A 9 21.31 69.38 26.16
C LEU A 9 20.65 68.15 26.80
N GLY A 10 19.85 67.45 26.00
CA GLY A 10 19.36 66.11 26.34
C GLY A 10 18.23 65.62 25.44
N ALA A 11 18.39 65.70 24.12
CA ALA A 11 17.50 65.02 23.19
C ALA A 11 17.74 63.50 23.29
N ALA A 12 16.92 62.80 24.07
CA ALA A 12 16.85 61.35 24.04
C ALA A 12 15.67 60.94 23.16
N LEU A 13 15.90 60.92 21.84
CA LEU A 13 15.06 60.18 20.91
C LEU A 13 15.22 58.69 21.25
N MET A 14 14.22 58.09 21.89
CA MET A 14 14.12 56.63 21.96
C MET A 14 13.79 56.11 20.55
N CYS A 15 14.82 55.82 19.77
CA CYS A 15 14.69 54.91 18.64
C CYS A 15 14.46 53.50 19.21
N LEU A 16 13.19 53.11 19.34
CA LEU A 16 12.82 51.70 19.48
C LEU A 16 13.16 51.00 18.17
N VAL A 17 14.39 50.49 18.05
CA VAL A 17 14.74 49.52 17.01
C VAL A 17 14.06 48.22 17.41
N LEU A 18 12.88 47.96 16.83
CA LEU A 18 12.32 46.63 16.78
C LEU A 18 13.27 45.78 15.96
N VAL A 19 14.18 45.08 16.63
CA VAL A 19 14.91 43.97 16.03
C VAL A 19 13.88 42.87 15.81
N THR A 20 13.21 42.90 14.65
CA THR A 20 12.59 41.68 14.13
C THR A 20 13.76 40.73 13.90
N ARG A 21 13.92 39.75 14.79
CA ARG A 21 14.66 38.57 14.42
C ARG A 21 13.89 37.98 13.25
N ALA A 22 14.40 38.17 12.05
CA ALA A 22 14.08 37.29 10.95
C ALA A 22 14.41 35.88 11.47
N GLN A 23 13.38 35.14 11.90
CA GLN A 23 13.51 33.71 12.03
C GLN A 23 13.85 33.27 10.60
N ASN A 24 15.11 32.91 10.36
CA ASN A 24 15.43 32.11 9.19
C ASN A 24 14.40 30.99 9.16
N PRO A 25 13.70 30.74 8.04
CA PRO A 25 12.88 29.55 7.94
C PRO A 25 13.83 28.40 8.25
N GLY A 26 13.68 27.82 9.44
CA GLY A 26 14.59 26.80 9.93
C GLY A 26 14.65 25.67 8.92
N CYS A 27 15.74 24.92 8.91
CA CYS A 27 15.81 23.80 8.00
C CYS A 27 14.64 22.85 8.26
N LYS A 28 13.99 22.38 7.19
CA LYS A 28 12.88 21.42 7.23
C LYS A 28 13.23 20.20 6.40
N CYS A 29 12.73 19.04 6.81
CA CYS A 29 12.91 17.82 6.07
C CYS A 29 11.94 17.78 4.88
N LYS A 30 12.45 18.02 3.67
CA LYS A 30 11.62 18.07 2.45
C LYS A 30 10.75 16.82 2.26
N THR A 31 11.27 15.65 2.60
CA THR A 31 10.59 14.37 2.36
C THR A 31 9.75 13.87 3.54
N HIS A 32 9.70 14.56 4.68
CA HIS A 32 8.85 14.12 5.79
C HIS A 32 8.47 15.25 6.76
N TYR A 33 7.16 15.51 6.94
CA TYR A 33 6.68 16.67 7.70
C TYR A 33 7.05 16.69 9.19
N LEU A 34 7.35 15.52 9.78
CA LEU A 34 7.80 15.38 11.18
C LEU A 34 9.33 15.31 11.34
N GLY A 35 10.11 15.50 10.27
CA GLY A 35 11.57 15.50 10.39
C GLY A 35 12.05 16.66 11.26
N LYS A 36 12.77 16.36 12.34
CA LYS A 36 13.37 17.36 13.23
C LYS A 36 14.77 17.67 12.72
N CYS A 37 15.02 18.91 12.38
CA CYS A 37 16.26 19.32 11.73
C CYS A 37 16.97 20.41 12.52
N ASP A 38 18.28 20.29 12.62
CA ASP A 38 19.10 21.27 13.31
C ASP A 38 19.32 22.51 12.43
N ASN A 39 19.16 23.71 13.00
CA ASN A 39 19.28 24.98 12.27
C ASN A 39 20.74 25.44 12.09
N SER A 40 21.69 24.52 12.21
CA SER A 40 23.11 24.81 12.37
C SER A 40 23.88 24.89 11.05
N GLY A 41 23.26 24.54 9.91
CA GLY A 41 23.91 24.47 8.60
C GLY A 41 23.23 25.29 7.52
N ALA A 42 23.95 25.54 6.42
CA ALA A 42 23.35 25.97 5.16
C ALA A 42 22.30 24.93 4.68
N SER A 43 21.39 25.30 3.78
CA SER A 43 20.27 24.45 3.34
C SER A 43 20.66 23.05 2.84
N SER A 44 21.92 22.83 2.45
CA SER A 44 22.48 21.54 2.02
C SER A 44 23.13 20.69 3.12
N ASP A 45 23.45 21.27 4.28
CA ASP A 45 24.14 20.61 5.43
C ASP A 45 23.21 20.33 6.61
N CYS A 46 21.92 20.35 6.33
CA CYS A 46 20.91 20.19 7.34
C CYS A 46 20.84 18.74 7.84
N GLN A 47 21.24 18.53 9.10
CA GLN A 47 21.10 17.24 9.76
C GLN A 47 19.68 17.11 10.30
N CYS A 48 18.95 16.13 9.77
CA CYS A 48 17.59 15.84 10.19
C CYS A 48 17.53 14.46 10.84
N ALA A 49 16.63 14.31 11.80
CA ALA A 49 16.31 13.06 12.44
C ALA A 49 14.80 12.83 12.48
N LEU A 50 14.40 11.57 12.41
CA LEU A 50 13.02 11.13 12.52
C LEU A 50 12.91 10.14 13.69
N SER A 51 11.86 10.27 14.49
CA SER A 51 11.55 9.28 15.52
C SER A 51 10.97 8.03 14.88
N ILE A 52 11.69 6.92 14.98
CA ILE A 52 11.35 5.62 14.40
C ILE A 52 11.36 4.61 15.54
N GLY A 53 10.18 4.15 15.95
CA GLY A 53 10.10 3.37 17.18
C GLY A 53 10.44 4.25 18.40
N PRO A 54 11.13 3.70 19.42
CA PRO A 54 11.69 4.48 20.53
C PRO A 54 12.98 5.23 20.17
N ALA A 55 13.57 4.98 18.99
CA ALA A 55 14.85 5.54 18.58
C ALA A 55 14.67 6.80 17.71
N SER A 56 15.65 7.69 17.76
CA SER A 56 15.79 8.79 16.82
C SER A 56 16.81 8.40 15.76
N GLN A 57 16.41 8.39 14.49
CA GLN A 57 17.24 7.96 13.38
C GLN A 57 17.59 9.16 12.50
N ALA A 58 18.87 9.31 12.16
CA ALA A 58 19.31 10.31 11.18
C ALA A 58 18.72 9.99 9.80
N VAL A 59 18.21 11.00 9.11
CA VAL A 59 17.55 10.87 7.81
C VAL A 59 18.13 11.86 6.79
N ASP A 60 18.34 11.37 5.58
CA ASP A 60 18.71 12.18 4.41
C ASP A 60 17.43 12.71 3.75
N CYS A 61 17.09 13.96 4.03
CA CYS A 61 15.86 14.60 3.54
C CYS A 61 15.92 15.01 2.06
N THR A 62 17.01 14.70 1.35
CA THR A 62 17.08 14.84 -0.11
C THR A 62 16.50 13.61 -0.81
N LYS A 63 16.31 12.51 -0.08
CA LYS A 63 15.75 11.24 -0.57
C LYS A 63 14.47 10.89 0.16
N LEU A 64 13.64 10.07 -0.48
CA LEU A 64 12.48 9.48 0.17
C LEU A 64 12.92 8.64 1.37
N ILE A 65 12.20 8.78 2.48
CA ILE A 65 12.45 7.98 3.67
C ILE A 65 12.00 6.53 3.41
N PRO A 66 12.82 5.51 3.72
CA PRO A 66 12.47 4.12 3.47
C PRO A 66 11.14 3.67 4.08
N LYS A 67 10.35 2.89 3.33
CA LYS A 67 9.03 2.39 3.75
C LYS A 67 9.04 1.69 5.11
N CYS A 68 10.04 0.85 5.40
CA CYS A 68 10.10 0.11 6.68
C CYS A 68 10.12 1.04 7.89
N TRP A 69 10.94 2.09 7.80
CA TRP A 69 11.05 3.12 8.83
C TRP A 69 9.75 3.89 9.04
N LEU A 70 9.07 4.25 7.96
CA LEU A 70 7.78 4.93 8.01
C LEU A 70 6.70 4.04 8.61
N MET A 71 6.58 2.80 8.14
CA MET A 71 5.65 1.81 8.70
C MET A 71 5.91 1.57 10.19
N LYS A 72 7.18 1.48 10.62
CA LYS A 72 7.54 1.34 12.03
C LYS A 72 7.04 2.50 12.87
N ARG A 73 7.24 3.73 12.42
CA ARG A 73 6.73 4.94 13.09
C ARG A 73 5.22 4.91 13.20
N GLU A 74 4.52 4.58 12.12
CA GLU A 74 3.06 4.54 12.07
C GLU A 74 2.46 3.44 12.95
N SER A 75 3.12 2.28 13.03
CA SER A 75 2.69 1.16 13.85
C SER A 75 2.55 1.51 15.33
N LEU A 76 3.37 2.44 15.84
CA LEU A 76 3.33 2.88 17.23
C LEU A 76 2.08 3.70 17.55
N GLY A 77 1.62 4.54 16.62
CA GLY A 77 0.40 5.33 16.77
C GLY A 77 -0.84 4.45 16.99
N THR A 78 -0.82 3.21 16.49
CA THR A 78 -1.92 2.25 16.64
C THR A 78 -1.91 1.45 17.96
N LYS A 79 -0.88 1.62 18.81
CA LYS A 79 -0.73 0.90 20.08
C LYS A 79 -1.28 1.67 21.29
N ALA A 80 -1.41 3.00 21.20
CA ALA A 80 -1.96 3.81 22.29
C ALA A 80 -3.47 3.51 22.47
N GLY A 81 -3.85 2.94 23.62
CA GLY A 81 -5.26 2.72 24.01
C GLY A 81 -5.89 1.38 23.61
N ARG A 82 -5.14 0.40 23.09
CA ARG A 82 -5.69 -0.93 22.76
C ARG A 82 -5.88 -1.80 24.01
N ARG A 83 -7.10 -2.31 24.20
CA ARG A 83 -7.45 -3.37 25.17
C ARG A 83 -6.65 -4.65 24.86
N VAL A 84 -6.18 -5.35 25.89
CA VAL A 84 -5.55 -6.68 25.76
C VAL A 84 -6.51 -7.61 25.00
N LYS A 85 -6.07 -8.12 23.85
CA LYS A 85 -6.88 -9.05 23.05
C LYS A 85 -6.72 -10.49 23.57
N PRO A 86 -7.79 -11.30 23.54
CA PRO A 86 -7.73 -12.71 23.96
C PRO A 86 -6.83 -13.55 23.02
N VAL A 87 -6.25 -14.62 23.56
CA VAL A 87 -5.20 -15.46 22.94
C VAL A 87 -5.64 -16.09 21.60
N GLN A 88 -6.94 -16.31 21.39
CA GLN A 88 -7.49 -16.87 20.15
C GLN A 88 -7.92 -15.82 19.10
N ALA A 89 -7.67 -14.53 19.32
CA ALA A 89 -8.06 -13.50 18.36
C ALA A 89 -7.15 -13.53 17.11
N LEU A 90 -7.66 -14.09 16.02
CA LEU A 90 -7.04 -14.01 14.69
C LEU A 90 -7.14 -12.56 14.20
N ILE A 91 -6.01 -11.87 14.12
CA ILE A 91 -5.93 -10.55 13.47
C ILE A 91 -5.42 -10.79 12.06
N ASP A 92 -6.32 -10.62 11.08
CA ASP A 92 -5.92 -10.44 9.69
C ASP A 92 -5.38 -9.02 9.55
N ASN A 93 -4.05 -8.89 9.65
CA ASN A 93 -3.34 -7.60 9.74
C ASN A 93 -2.27 -7.54 8.64
N ASP A 94 -2.63 -7.97 7.44
CA ASP A 94 -1.68 -8.14 6.33
C ASP A 94 -1.27 -6.80 5.67
N GLY A 95 -1.63 -5.65 6.25
CA GLY A 95 -1.26 -4.31 5.77
C GLY A 95 -0.26 -3.54 6.65
N LEU A 96 -0.58 -3.31 7.93
CA LEU A 96 0.24 -2.51 8.86
C LEU A 96 0.60 -3.31 10.12
N TYR A 97 1.89 -3.53 10.33
CA TYR A 97 2.49 -4.17 11.51
C TYR A 97 3.68 -3.32 12.02
N ASP A 98 4.31 -3.70 13.14
CA ASP A 98 5.56 -3.07 13.61
C ASP A 98 6.76 -3.84 13.03
N PRO A 99 7.36 -3.37 11.92
CA PRO A 99 8.43 -4.10 11.26
C PRO A 99 9.78 -3.99 11.98
N GLU A 100 10.58 -5.02 11.75
CA GLU A 100 12.01 -5.04 11.98
C GLU A 100 12.72 -4.54 10.72
N CYS A 101 13.47 -3.46 10.87
CA CYS A 101 14.22 -2.84 9.79
C CYS A 101 15.73 -3.00 10.02
N GLU A 102 16.49 -3.09 8.94
CA GLU A 102 17.93 -2.88 8.94
C GLU A 102 18.27 -1.41 9.18
N THR A 103 19.56 -1.13 9.42
CA THR A 103 20.08 0.23 9.72
C THR A 103 19.96 1.21 8.56
N ASN A 104 19.73 0.73 7.34
CA ASN A 104 19.48 1.55 6.15
C ASN A 104 17.98 1.66 5.81
N GLY A 105 17.10 1.14 6.67
CA GLY A 105 15.65 1.19 6.47
C GLY A 105 15.08 0.13 5.54
N VAL A 106 15.88 -0.85 5.11
CA VAL A 106 15.39 -2.05 4.41
C VAL A 106 14.69 -2.98 5.40
N PHE A 107 13.65 -3.69 4.97
CA PHE A 107 13.02 -4.71 5.80
C PHE A 107 13.97 -5.87 6.08
N LYS A 108 14.00 -6.37 7.33
CA LYS A 108 14.57 -7.69 7.58
C LYS A 108 13.71 -8.75 6.90
N ALA A 109 14.34 -9.73 6.27
CA ALA A 109 13.64 -10.80 5.54
C ALA A 109 12.64 -11.56 6.42
N ARG A 110 13.00 -11.76 7.70
CA ARG A 110 12.16 -12.37 8.72
C ARG A 110 11.52 -11.30 9.59
N GLN A 111 10.21 -11.39 9.79
CA GLN A 111 9.42 -10.49 10.61
C GLN A 111 8.67 -11.29 11.67
N CYS A 112 8.70 -10.85 12.93
CA CYS A 112 7.97 -11.50 14.03
C CYS A 112 7.00 -10.57 14.78
N ASN A 113 7.04 -9.25 14.50
CA ASN A 113 6.15 -8.23 15.10
C ASN A 113 6.09 -8.29 16.64
N ASN A 114 7.23 -8.55 17.29
CA ASN A 114 7.35 -8.77 18.75
C ASN A 114 6.48 -9.91 19.31
N THR A 115 6.19 -10.93 18.50
CA THR A 115 5.47 -12.14 18.90
C THR A 115 6.31 -13.39 18.65
N ASP A 116 5.81 -14.54 19.08
CA ASP A 116 6.42 -15.85 18.83
C ASP A 116 6.13 -16.38 17.42
N THR A 117 5.35 -15.62 16.64
CA THR A 117 4.92 -15.95 15.30
C THR A 117 5.72 -15.15 14.29
N CYS A 118 6.47 -15.82 13.42
CA CYS A 118 7.33 -15.20 12.42
C CYS A 118 6.93 -15.57 10.98
N TRP A 119 7.25 -14.72 10.02
CA TRP A 119 7.02 -14.96 8.59
C TRP A 119 8.11 -14.29 7.75
N CYS A 120 8.19 -14.65 6.47
CA CYS A 120 9.10 -14.00 5.54
C CYS A 120 8.38 -12.89 4.76
N VAL A 121 9.12 -11.82 4.47
CA VAL A 121 8.64 -10.70 3.66
C VAL A 121 9.53 -10.47 2.45
N ASN A 122 9.00 -9.73 1.47
CA ASN A 122 9.77 -9.17 0.36
C ASN A 122 10.38 -7.80 0.73
N THR A 123 11.11 -7.19 -0.20
CA THR A 123 11.66 -5.82 -0.01
C THR A 123 10.59 -4.75 0.22
N ALA A 124 9.32 -5.02 -0.13
CA ALA A 124 8.19 -4.15 0.16
C ALA A 124 7.56 -4.35 1.54
N GLY A 125 8.06 -5.29 2.34
CA GLY A 125 7.52 -5.63 3.65
C GLY A 125 6.24 -6.48 3.59
N VAL A 126 5.87 -7.00 2.42
CA VAL A 126 4.69 -7.84 2.23
C VAL A 126 5.03 -9.30 2.50
N ARG A 127 4.16 -9.99 3.23
CA ARG A 127 4.32 -11.39 3.61
C ARG A 127 4.33 -12.32 2.38
N ARG A 128 5.34 -13.19 2.29
CA ARG A 128 5.47 -14.20 1.21
C ARG A 128 5.28 -15.65 1.65
N THR A 129 5.22 -15.91 2.95
CA THR A 129 5.13 -17.28 3.47
C THR A 129 3.97 -17.40 4.45
N ASP A 130 3.67 -18.63 4.81
CA ASP A 130 2.91 -18.89 6.02
C ASP A 130 3.64 -18.35 7.26
N LYS A 131 2.87 -18.25 8.34
CA LYS A 131 3.36 -17.89 9.66
C LYS A 131 3.85 -19.15 10.38
N GLY A 132 5.04 -19.09 10.95
CA GLY A 132 5.64 -20.15 11.75
C GLY A 132 6.11 -19.65 13.11
N ASP A 133 6.92 -20.47 13.78
CA ASP A 133 7.48 -20.15 15.09
C ASP A 133 8.73 -19.24 15.00
N LYS A 134 9.37 -18.99 16.15
CA LYS A 134 10.61 -18.20 16.25
C LYS A 134 11.77 -18.72 15.41
N ASN A 135 11.78 -20.01 15.10
CA ASN A 135 12.83 -20.67 14.31
C ASN A 135 12.55 -20.62 12.80
N TRP A 136 11.45 -19.99 12.37
CA TRP A 136 11.12 -19.80 10.97
C TRP A 136 12.27 -19.11 10.22
N LYS A 137 12.73 -19.73 9.14
CA LYS A 137 13.90 -19.27 8.38
C LYS A 137 13.47 -18.51 7.14
N CYS A 138 14.08 -17.34 6.94
CA CYS A 138 13.94 -16.54 5.74
C CYS A 138 15.33 -16.36 5.14
N PRO A 139 15.78 -17.28 4.26
CA PRO A 139 17.17 -17.35 3.81
C PRO A 139 17.56 -16.13 2.98
N GLU A 140 16.60 -15.47 2.35
CA GLU A 140 16.81 -14.32 1.49
C GLU A 140 15.67 -13.30 1.62
N LEU A 141 16.02 -12.03 1.39
CA LEU A 141 15.06 -10.96 1.17
C LEU A 141 14.80 -10.86 -0.34
N VAL A 142 13.62 -11.31 -0.78
CA VAL A 142 13.28 -11.30 -2.22
C VAL A 142 12.91 -9.90 -2.67
N ARG A 143 13.49 -9.49 -3.81
CA ARG A 143 13.23 -8.21 -4.45
C ARG A 143 11.83 -8.18 -5.05
N THR A 144 11.11 -7.14 -4.70
CA THR A 144 9.91 -6.67 -5.40
C THR A 144 10.37 -5.74 -6.52
N ASN A 145 10.24 -6.18 -7.76
CA ASN A 145 10.71 -5.44 -8.94
C ASN A 145 9.58 -4.72 -9.69
N TRP A 146 8.33 -4.96 -9.32
CA TRP A 146 7.17 -4.33 -9.93
C TRP A 146 6.11 -3.99 -8.88
N VAL A 147 5.78 -2.71 -8.79
CA VAL A 147 4.66 -2.19 -7.99
C VAL A 147 3.59 -1.71 -8.96
N ILE A 148 2.35 -2.18 -8.77
CA ILE A 148 1.19 -1.72 -9.53
C ILE A 148 0.37 -0.84 -8.60
N VAL A 149 0.11 0.39 -9.01
CA VAL A 149 -0.83 1.28 -8.33
C VAL A 149 -2.08 1.42 -9.15
N GLU A 150 -3.14 0.78 -8.70
CA GLU A 150 -4.49 0.93 -9.22
C GLU A 150 -5.17 2.08 -8.48
N MET A 151 -5.80 3.00 -9.21
CA MET A 151 -6.59 4.07 -8.62
C MET A 151 -7.77 4.43 -9.54
N LYS A 152 -8.78 5.08 -8.98
CA LYS A 152 -9.96 5.52 -9.72
C LYS A 152 -9.93 7.00 -10.04
N ARG A 153 -10.47 7.37 -11.19
CA ARG A 153 -10.78 8.76 -11.53
C ARG A 153 -11.87 9.26 -10.55
N ASN A 154 -11.76 10.49 -10.04
CA ASN A 154 -12.75 11.02 -9.08
C ASN A 154 -14.04 11.57 -9.73
N ASN A 155 -14.06 11.68 -11.08
CA ASN A 155 -15.13 12.14 -12.00
C ASN A 155 -15.10 13.65 -12.37
N SER A 156 -15.02 13.94 -13.68
CA SER A 156 -16.10 14.49 -14.53
C SER A 156 -15.57 15.25 -15.74
N ASP A 157 -14.27 15.55 -15.79
CA ASP A 157 -13.64 16.18 -16.95
C ASP A 157 -13.20 15.11 -17.96
N SER A 158 -13.66 15.25 -19.20
CA SER A 158 -13.05 14.54 -20.32
C SER A 158 -11.68 15.16 -20.56
N VAL A 159 -10.65 14.44 -20.12
CA VAL A 159 -9.26 14.79 -20.34
C VAL A 159 -8.72 13.89 -21.42
N ASN A 160 -7.90 14.43 -22.32
CA ASN A 160 -7.17 13.64 -23.29
C ASN A 160 -6.22 12.67 -22.54
N ASP A 161 -6.34 11.38 -22.85
CA ASP A 161 -5.62 10.32 -22.16
C ASP A 161 -4.08 10.47 -22.25
N ASP A 162 -3.54 10.92 -23.39
CA ASP A 162 -2.10 11.17 -23.54
C ASP A 162 -1.62 12.29 -22.60
N VAL A 163 -2.41 13.36 -22.47
CA VAL A 163 -2.11 14.47 -21.56
C VAL A 163 -2.14 14.00 -20.11
N LEU A 164 -3.11 13.16 -19.74
CA LEU A 164 -3.19 12.58 -18.40
C LEU A 164 -2.00 11.66 -18.12
N ILE A 165 -1.62 10.80 -19.06
CA ILE A 165 -0.47 9.91 -18.94
C ILE A 165 0.82 10.72 -18.69
N GLN A 166 1.04 11.78 -19.47
CA GLN A 166 2.21 12.64 -19.30
C GLN A 166 2.18 13.41 -17.98
N ALA A 167 1.02 13.91 -17.57
CA ALA A 167 0.86 14.57 -16.27
C ALA A 167 1.18 13.64 -15.10
N LEU A 168 0.73 12.38 -15.16
CA LEU A 168 1.02 11.37 -14.14
C LEU A 168 2.52 11.05 -14.08
N LYS A 169 3.17 10.80 -15.22
CA LYS A 169 4.62 10.56 -15.28
C LYS A 169 5.42 11.73 -14.74
N THR A 170 5.08 12.95 -15.16
CA THR A 170 5.71 14.19 -14.70
C THR A 170 5.53 14.39 -13.19
N THR A 171 4.32 14.11 -12.67
CA THR A 171 4.04 14.19 -11.23
C THR A 171 4.91 13.21 -10.46
N ILE A 172 5.03 11.96 -10.94
CA ILE A 172 5.84 10.93 -10.28
C ILE A 172 7.33 11.31 -10.27
N LEU A 173 7.84 11.80 -11.41
CA LEU A 173 9.22 12.27 -11.51
C LEU A 173 9.49 13.43 -10.56
N ASN A 174 8.66 14.48 -10.58
CA ASN A 174 8.92 15.71 -9.84
C ASN A 174 8.69 15.56 -8.33
N ARG A 175 7.65 14.82 -7.93
CA ARG A 175 7.28 14.67 -6.52
C ARG A 175 8.09 13.59 -5.82
N TYR A 176 8.31 12.45 -6.47
CA TYR A 176 8.95 11.29 -5.86
C TYR A 176 10.38 11.05 -6.35
N GLY A 177 10.83 11.75 -7.40
CA GLY A 177 12.18 11.61 -7.94
C GLY A 177 12.39 10.33 -8.75
N LEU A 178 11.33 9.62 -9.15
CA LEU A 178 11.44 8.38 -9.90
C LEU A 178 11.56 8.65 -11.41
N PRO A 179 12.66 8.25 -12.07
CA PRO A 179 12.83 8.43 -13.51
C PRO A 179 11.70 7.79 -14.34
N GLU A 180 11.26 8.47 -15.39
CA GLU A 180 10.16 8.00 -16.25
C GLU A 180 10.41 6.63 -16.90
N LYS A 181 11.67 6.24 -17.09
CA LYS A 181 12.06 4.89 -17.58
C LYS A 181 11.51 3.75 -16.72
N TYR A 182 11.18 4.01 -15.46
CA TYR A 182 10.61 3.04 -14.53
C TYR A 182 9.08 3.15 -14.40
N VAL A 183 8.44 4.04 -15.16
CA VAL A 183 7.02 4.38 -15.02
C VAL A 183 6.25 4.13 -16.32
N SER A 184 5.31 3.20 -16.26
CA SER A 184 4.29 2.99 -17.29
C SER A 184 2.91 3.34 -16.72
N VAL A 185 2.05 3.90 -17.56
CA VAL A 185 0.68 4.28 -17.17
C VAL A 185 -0.27 3.68 -18.19
N GLU A 186 -1.26 2.95 -17.70
CA GLU A 186 -2.32 2.34 -18.51
C GLU A 186 -3.67 2.85 -17.99
N LEU A 187 -4.56 3.16 -18.93
CA LEU A 187 -5.88 3.70 -18.65
C LEU A 187 -6.92 2.68 -19.12
N GLU A 188 -7.77 2.22 -18.20
CA GLU A 188 -8.84 1.28 -18.54
C GLU A 188 -10.19 2.01 -18.48
N GLY A 189 -10.67 2.34 -19.68
CA GLY A 189 -11.87 3.14 -19.87
C GLY A 189 -11.78 4.50 -19.17
N SER A 190 -12.92 4.99 -18.70
CA SER A 190 -13.04 6.26 -17.99
C SER A 190 -12.95 6.14 -16.47
N SER A 191 -12.61 4.95 -15.94
CA SER A 191 -12.74 4.66 -14.51
C SER A 191 -11.42 4.41 -13.83
N PHE A 192 -10.55 3.59 -14.42
CA PHE A 192 -9.36 3.08 -13.77
C PHE A 192 -8.08 3.61 -14.40
N ILE A 193 -7.09 3.84 -13.53
CA ILE A 193 -5.72 4.21 -13.87
C ILE A 193 -4.83 3.17 -13.20
N TYR A 194 -3.96 2.55 -13.99
CA TYR A 194 -2.92 1.65 -13.51
C TYR A 194 -1.57 2.31 -13.75
N ILE A 195 -0.77 2.39 -12.70
CA ILE A 195 0.61 2.88 -12.77
C ILE A 195 1.54 1.74 -12.41
N ASP A 196 2.32 1.34 -13.39
CA ASP A 196 3.35 0.33 -13.27
C ASP A 196 4.69 0.98 -12.93
N LEU A 197 5.20 0.70 -11.74
CA LEU A 197 6.54 1.08 -11.30
C LEU A 197 7.43 -0.16 -11.40
N LYS A 198 8.31 -0.23 -12.41
CA LYS A 198 9.15 -1.40 -12.70
C LYS A 198 10.62 -1.04 -12.53
N GLN A 199 11.31 -1.68 -11.58
CA GLN A 199 12.72 -1.45 -11.29
C GLN A 199 13.38 -2.74 -10.79
N ASN A 200 14.12 -3.41 -11.67
CA ASN A 200 14.91 -4.59 -11.30
C ASN A 200 16.12 -4.20 -10.45
N GLY A 201 16.61 -5.12 -9.62
CA GLY A 201 17.78 -4.86 -8.76
C GLY A 201 19.03 -4.44 -9.52
N THR A 202 19.22 -4.92 -10.75
CA THR A 202 20.35 -4.57 -11.64
C THR A 202 20.18 -3.24 -12.37
N GLN A 203 18.95 -2.71 -12.44
CA GLN A 203 18.65 -1.49 -13.20
C GLN A 203 18.71 -0.24 -12.33
N LYS A 204 18.56 -0.35 -11.01
CA LYS A 204 18.60 0.78 -10.07
C LYS A 204 20.03 1.31 -9.95
N LEU A 205 20.24 2.57 -10.35
CA LEU A 205 21.53 3.22 -10.21
C LEU A 205 21.76 3.71 -8.77
N PRO A 206 23.01 3.83 -8.32
CA PRO A 206 23.32 4.44 -7.04
C PRO A 206 22.71 5.84 -6.91
N GLY A 207 21.96 6.08 -5.84
CA GLY A 207 21.29 7.37 -5.57
C GLY A 207 19.88 7.50 -6.13
N GLU A 208 19.42 6.60 -7.00
CA GLU A 208 18.03 6.58 -7.44
C GLU A 208 17.09 6.10 -6.32
N VAL A 209 15.88 6.64 -6.31
CA VAL A 209 14.82 6.23 -5.39
C VAL A 209 14.36 4.80 -5.67
N ASP A 210 13.86 4.13 -4.64
CA ASP A 210 13.29 2.79 -4.77
C ASP A 210 11.80 2.87 -5.12
N ILE A 211 11.34 2.06 -6.08
CA ILE A 211 9.91 1.97 -6.43
C ILE A 211 9.01 1.60 -5.25
N ILE A 212 9.56 0.94 -4.23
CA ILE A 212 8.82 0.59 -3.00
C ILE A 212 8.48 1.83 -2.19
N ASP A 213 9.45 2.74 -2.04
CA ASP A 213 9.24 3.99 -1.31
C ASP A 213 8.29 4.89 -2.10
N VAL A 214 8.46 4.97 -3.42
CA VAL A 214 7.56 5.72 -4.31
C VAL A 214 6.12 5.23 -4.19
N GLY A 215 5.89 3.92 -4.27
CA GLY A 215 4.55 3.34 -4.13
C GLY A 215 3.92 3.65 -2.78
N TYR A 216 4.70 3.63 -1.70
CA TYR A 216 4.22 3.96 -0.36
C TYR A 216 3.85 5.45 -0.20
N TYR A 217 4.70 6.36 -0.67
CA TYR A 217 4.40 7.79 -0.66
C TYR A 217 3.17 8.11 -1.51
N MET A 218 3.07 7.50 -2.69
CA MET A 218 1.94 7.72 -3.58
C MET A 218 0.62 7.19 -2.98
N GLU A 219 0.65 6.03 -2.32
CA GLU A 219 -0.49 5.51 -1.57
C GLU A 219 -0.95 6.51 -0.49
N LYS A 220 -0.01 7.07 0.26
CA LYS A 220 -0.25 8.06 1.32
C LYS A 220 -0.85 9.36 0.80
N ASP A 221 -0.28 9.89 -0.27
CA ASP A 221 -0.76 11.10 -0.93
C ASP A 221 -2.19 10.93 -1.45
N ILE A 222 -2.48 9.83 -2.16
CA ILE A 222 -3.81 9.58 -2.73
C ILE A 222 -4.85 9.29 -1.64
N LYS A 223 -4.47 8.68 -0.51
CA LYS A 223 -5.36 8.47 0.66
C LYS A 223 -5.61 9.74 1.47
N GLY A 224 -4.95 10.85 1.15
CA GLY A 224 -5.10 12.11 1.90
C GLY A 224 -4.33 12.14 3.23
N ASP A 225 -3.30 11.30 3.38
CA ASP A 225 -2.38 11.27 4.53
C ASP A 225 -0.92 11.50 4.04
N PRO A 226 -0.64 12.63 3.37
CA PRO A 226 0.65 12.88 2.73
C PRO A 226 1.79 12.90 3.76
N LEU A 227 2.93 12.33 3.37
CA LEU A 227 4.14 12.35 4.21
C LEU A 227 4.95 13.64 4.02
N PHE A 228 4.78 14.32 2.89
CA PHE A 228 5.35 15.64 2.64
C PHE A 228 4.70 16.71 3.54
N HIS A 229 5.33 17.88 3.62
CA HIS A 229 4.75 18.97 4.40
C HIS A 229 3.42 19.48 3.80
N PRO A 230 2.49 20.03 4.63
CA PRO A 230 1.18 20.47 4.17
C PRO A 230 1.17 21.59 3.11
N ASP A 231 2.26 22.34 2.99
CA ASP A 231 2.50 23.32 1.92
C ASP A 231 2.82 22.67 0.57
N GLU A 232 3.30 21.42 0.56
CA GLU A 232 3.62 20.62 -0.63
C GLU A 232 2.42 19.72 -1.00
N LYS A 233 1.31 20.36 -1.40
CA LYS A 233 0.06 19.66 -1.74
C LYS A 233 0.26 18.64 -2.86
N PHE A 234 -0.40 17.49 -2.74
CA PHE A 234 -0.46 16.52 -3.82
C PHE A 234 -1.45 16.97 -4.89
N GLU A 235 -0.93 17.24 -6.08
CA GLU A 235 -1.72 17.69 -7.23
C GLU A 235 -1.23 16.99 -8.50
N ILE A 236 -2.16 16.51 -9.32
CA ILE A 236 -1.89 15.99 -10.65
C ILE A 236 -2.35 17.06 -11.64
N LEU A 237 -1.43 17.88 -12.12
CA LEU A 237 -1.79 19.03 -12.96
C LEU A 237 -1.96 18.62 -14.41
N VAL A 238 -3.20 18.65 -14.90
CA VAL A 238 -3.55 18.47 -16.31
C VAL A 238 -4.01 19.81 -16.86
N ASN A 239 -3.28 20.37 -17.84
CA ASN A 239 -3.56 21.70 -18.39
C ASN A 239 -3.70 22.79 -17.31
N GLY A 240 -2.92 22.69 -16.23
CA GLY A 240 -2.96 23.63 -15.10
C GLY A 240 -4.11 23.42 -14.10
N LYS A 241 -5.00 22.45 -14.32
CA LYS A 241 -6.06 22.08 -13.38
C LYS A 241 -5.70 20.79 -12.65
N ASN A 242 -5.94 20.75 -11.35
CA ASN A 242 -5.73 19.53 -10.56
C ASN A 242 -6.74 18.44 -10.96
N PHE A 243 -6.23 17.27 -11.34
CA PHE A 243 -6.98 16.08 -11.69
C PHE A 243 -7.11 15.17 -10.46
N GLY A 244 -8.34 14.96 -10.03
CA GLY A 244 -8.64 14.18 -8.83
C GLY A 244 -8.60 12.67 -9.07
N VAL A 245 -7.89 11.96 -8.19
CA VAL A 245 -7.86 10.49 -8.11
C VAL A 245 -8.26 10.02 -6.71
N LYS A 246 -8.72 8.79 -6.57
CA LYS A 246 -9.15 8.21 -5.29
C LYS A 246 -8.97 6.70 -5.23
N GLU A 247 -9.17 6.16 -4.03
CA GLU A 247 -9.24 4.72 -3.75
C GLU A 247 -8.03 3.93 -4.29
N PRO A 248 -6.81 4.26 -3.83
CA PRO A 248 -5.62 3.59 -4.33
C PRO A 248 -5.51 2.17 -3.75
N VAL A 249 -5.17 1.22 -4.62
CA VAL A 249 -4.80 -0.16 -4.26
C VAL A 249 -3.40 -0.43 -4.79
N ILE A 250 -2.52 -0.94 -3.93
CA ILE A 250 -1.12 -1.21 -4.27
C ILE A 250 -0.90 -2.72 -4.32
N TYR A 251 -0.44 -3.21 -5.46
CA TYR A 251 0.00 -4.59 -5.62
C TYR A 251 1.52 -4.65 -5.76
N TYR A 252 2.11 -5.70 -5.19
CA TYR A 252 3.55 -5.92 -5.19
C TYR A 252 3.84 -7.25 -5.88
N VAL A 253 4.69 -7.20 -6.90
CA VAL A 253 5.11 -8.36 -7.68
C VAL A 253 6.61 -8.58 -7.46
N ASP A 254 6.93 -9.80 -7.04
CA ASP A 254 8.28 -10.21 -6.67
C ASP A 254 8.99 -10.94 -7.81
N GLU A 255 10.33 -10.88 -7.81
CA GLU A 255 11.17 -11.62 -8.76
C GLU A 255 11.04 -13.15 -8.60
N LYS A 256 10.61 -13.60 -7.42
CA LYS A 256 10.37 -15.02 -7.12
C LYS A 256 8.93 -15.22 -6.64
N PRO A 257 8.28 -16.35 -6.99
CA PRO A 257 6.96 -16.70 -6.46
C PRO A 257 6.94 -16.72 -4.93
N HIS A 258 5.77 -16.46 -4.35
CA HIS A 258 5.54 -16.60 -2.92
C HIS A 258 5.28 -18.07 -2.55
N GLU A 259 5.60 -18.44 -1.32
CA GLU A 259 5.53 -19.81 -0.80
C GLU A 259 4.43 -19.92 0.27
N ILE A 260 3.24 -19.41 -0.05
CA ILE A 260 2.08 -19.54 0.85
C ILE A 260 1.42 -20.87 0.54
N THR A 261 1.44 -21.81 1.49
CA THR A 261 0.70 -23.06 1.29
C THR A 261 -0.79 -22.77 1.42
N MET A 262 -1.60 -23.15 0.43
CA MET A 262 -3.06 -23.05 0.50
C MET A 262 -3.62 -24.04 1.54
N LYS A 263 -3.42 -23.78 2.83
CA LYS A 263 -3.85 -24.65 3.93
C LYS A 263 -5.24 -24.33 4.48
N HIS A 264 -6.00 -23.45 3.83
CA HIS A 264 -7.32 -23.05 4.34
C HIS A 264 -8.47 -24.02 4.01
N LEU A 265 -8.22 -25.11 3.30
CA LEU A 265 -9.12 -26.26 3.31
C LEU A 265 -8.88 -27.05 4.60
N THR A 266 -9.49 -26.59 5.70
CA THR A 266 -9.51 -27.37 6.94
C THR A 266 -10.10 -28.76 6.64
N PRO A 267 -9.63 -29.84 7.31
CA PRO A 267 -10.13 -31.20 7.06
C PRO A 267 -11.66 -31.31 7.13
N GLY A 268 -12.30 -30.48 7.95
CA GLY A 268 -13.76 -30.39 8.04
C GLY A 268 -14.43 -29.89 6.76
N VAL A 269 -13.85 -28.90 6.08
CA VAL A 269 -14.38 -28.39 4.80
C VAL A 269 -14.25 -29.46 3.70
N ILE A 270 -13.12 -30.18 3.67
CA ILE A 270 -12.92 -31.29 2.73
C ILE A 270 -13.94 -32.40 2.99
N ALA A 271 -14.16 -32.79 4.25
CA ALA A 271 -15.14 -33.81 4.62
C ALA A 271 -16.56 -33.43 4.17
N VAL A 272 -16.97 -32.18 4.37
CA VAL A 272 -18.28 -31.68 3.94
C VAL A 272 -18.40 -31.72 2.41
N ILE A 273 -17.39 -31.25 1.68
CA ILE A 273 -17.38 -31.27 0.22
C ILE A 273 -17.53 -32.71 -0.31
N VAL A 274 -16.78 -33.67 0.25
CA VAL A 274 -16.85 -35.07 -0.15
C VAL A 274 -18.25 -35.65 0.08
N VAL A 275 -18.88 -35.39 1.23
CA VAL A 275 -20.24 -35.86 1.53
C VAL A 275 -21.27 -35.27 0.56
N VAL A 276 -21.18 -33.96 0.26
CA VAL A 276 -22.08 -33.29 -0.68
C VAL A 276 -21.94 -33.88 -2.08
N VAL A 277 -20.71 -34.10 -2.56
CA VAL A 277 -20.46 -34.71 -3.88
C VAL A 277 -21.03 -36.14 -3.95
N LEU A 278 -20.81 -36.95 -2.92
CA LEU A 278 -21.35 -38.32 -2.86
C LEU A 278 -22.89 -38.33 -2.87
N ALA A 279 -23.53 -37.42 -2.12
CA ALA A 279 -24.98 -37.30 -2.10
C ALA A 279 -25.55 -36.92 -3.48
N VAL A 280 -24.90 -35.98 -4.18
CA VAL A 280 -25.30 -35.56 -5.53
C VAL A 280 -25.14 -36.72 -6.53
N VAL A 281 -24.03 -37.45 -6.48
CA VAL A 281 -23.80 -38.62 -7.35
C VAL A 281 -24.84 -39.71 -7.09
N ALA A 282 -25.17 -39.99 -5.83
CA ALA A 282 -26.21 -40.94 -5.47
C ALA A 282 -27.59 -40.51 -6.00
N LEU A 283 -27.94 -39.22 -5.86
CA LEU A 283 -29.20 -38.67 -6.38
C LEU A 283 -29.29 -38.82 -7.91
N ILE A 284 -28.20 -38.50 -8.63
CA ILE A 284 -28.13 -38.65 -10.09
C ILE A 284 -28.28 -40.12 -10.48
N ALA A 285 -27.61 -41.04 -9.79
CA ALA A 285 -27.74 -42.47 -10.04
C ALA A 285 -29.19 -42.94 -9.86
N VAL A 286 -29.85 -42.55 -8.77
CA VAL A 286 -31.27 -42.87 -8.53
C VAL A 286 -32.17 -42.30 -9.62
N LEU A 287 -31.95 -41.07 -10.07
CA LEU A 287 -32.71 -40.47 -11.17
C LEU A 287 -32.52 -41.23 -12.49
N ILE A 288 -31.30 -41.66 -12.80
CA ILE A 288 -31.02 -42.47 -14.01
C ILE A 288 -31.71 -43.84 -13.91
N PHE A 289 -31.62 -44.53 -12.76
CA PHE A 289 -32.23 -45.83 -12.55
C PHE A 289 -33.76 -45.78 -12.57
N THR A 290 -34.37 -44.76 -11.96
CA THR A 290 -35.83 -44.57 -11.99
C THR A 290 -36.34 -44.21 -13.39
N ARG A 291 -35.61 -43.37 -14.15
CA ARG A 291 -35.92 -43.11 -15.57
C ARG A 291 -35.80 -44.37 -16.43
N ARG A 292 -34.75 -45.18 -16.23
CA ARG A 292 -34.59 -46.47 -16.93
C ARG A 292 -35.70 -47.46 -16.61
N LYS A 293 -36.16 -47.53 -15.35
CA LYS A 293 -37.30 -48.38 -14.98
C LYS A 293 -38.60 -47.88 -15.60
N LYS A 294 -38.95 -46.59 -15.49
CA LYS A 294 -40.15 -46.01 -16.12
C LYS A 294 -40.20 -46.26 -17.63
N GLY A 295 -39.07 -46.12 -18.33
CA GLY A 295 -38.99 -46.43 -19.77
C GLY A 295 -39.20 -47.91 -20.12
N LYS A 296 -38.90 -48.85 -19.20
CA LYS A 296 -39.23 -50.27 -19.37
C LYS A 296 -40.70 -50.57 -19.07
N TYR A 297 -41.29 -49.95 -18.05
CA TYR A 297 -42.71 -50.11 -17.74
C TYR A 297 -43.61 -49.54 -18.85
N GLN A 298 -43.32 -48.34 -19.38
CA GLN A 298 -44.09 -47.78 -20.50
C GLN A 298 -43.99 -48.63 -21.79
N LYS A 299 -42.84 -49.27 -22.04
CA LYS A 299 -42.71 -50.21 -23.17
C LYS A 299 -43.49 -51.50 -22.96
N ALA A 300 -43.66 -51.97 -21.72
CA ALA A 300 -44.47 -53.15 -21.42
C ALA A 300 -45.97 -52.83 -21.52
N GLU A 301 -46.45 -51.73 -20.92
CA GLU A 301 -47.85 -51.31 -21.03
C GLU A 301 -48.27 -51.03 -22.48
N MET A 302 -47.43 -50.37 -23.29
CA MET A 302 -47.75 -50.12 -24.70
C MET A 302 -47.75 -51.41 -25.54
N LYS A 303 -46.99 -52.43 -25.13
CA LYS A 303 -47.02 -53.74 -25.79
C LYS A 303 -48.32 -54.49 -25.45
N GLU A 304 -48.73 -54.50 -24.18
CA GLU A 304 -49.98 -55.13 -23.75
C GLU A 304 -51.22 -54.41 -24.33
N LEU A 305 -51.22 -53.08 -24.38
CA LEU A 305 -52.33 -52.31 -24.99
C LEU A 305 -52.47 -52.60 -26.50
N ASN A 306 -51.35 -52.74 -27.22
CA ASN A 306 -51.34 -53.10 -28.63
C ASN A 306 -51.78 -54.56 -28.87
N GLU A 307 -51.44 -55.48 -27.96
CA GLU A 307 -51.91 -56.88 -28.03
C GLU A 307 -53.42 -56.96 -27.77
N MET A 308 -53.95 -56.22 -26.78
CA MET A 308 -55.40 -56.13 -26.53
C MET A 308 -56.18 -55.47 -27.69
N GLN A 309 -55.65 -54.42 -28.32
CA GLN A 309 -56.28 -53.84 -29.51
C GLN A 309 -56.33 -54.81 -30.69
N LYS A 310 -55.35 -55.72 -30.80
CA LYS A 310 -55.30 -56.73 -31.85
C LYS A 310 -56.32 -57.86 -31.62
N GLU A 311 -56.57 -58.21 -30.36
CA GLU A 311 -57.61 -59.18 -29.99
C GLU A 311 -59.03 -58.64 -30.14
N VAL A 312 -59.24 -57.32 -30.00
CA VAL A 312 -60.55 -56.67 -30.19
C VAL A 312 -60.88 -56.39 -31.67
N SER A 313 -59.89 -56.46 -32.57
CA SER A 313 -60.04 -56.19 -34.01
C SER A 313 -60.06 -57.44 -34.90
N THR A 314 -60.24 -58.63 -34.30
CA THR A 314 -60.46 -59.91 -34.99
C THR A 314 -61.85 -60.43 -34.65
#